data_AF-A0A1Q9YN42-F1
#
_entry.id   AF-A0A1Q9YN42-F1
#
_cell.length_a   1.000
_cell.length_b   1.000
_cell.length_c   1.000
_cell.angle_alpha   90.00
_cell.angle_beta   90.00
_cell.angle_gamma   90.00
#
_symmetry.space_group_name_H-M   'P 1'
#
loop_
_entity.id
_entity.type
_entity.pdbx_description
1 polymer ?
#
loop_
_entity_poly.entity_id
_entity_poly.type
_entity_poly.pdbx_seq_one_letter_code
_entity_poly.pdbx_strand_id
1 'polypeptide(L)'
;MISLLYPYAVFSLIRIFQKAAFHHLIPDILNSVIKGLTLGGEGVLWYLPSLFFAEVFLFCIVKHKKYFIFSFLAGFVFLCSSYISSQYEGISEPLWYFLNITNRTFVMILLLAAGVAWKECTHIRNYSLWSVAAVGVLLGTYIMTPLIPKPDLIYSVLGNPIVYYLEAVLNSYSILILFYSLPFINTWWLGWIGKNSLLIYLTHTTFWITGWAGKTVTLAGFSTPGTVMGSACLLVLCVEIPIVYIIKNWFPWLYKYPFQRKKANP
;
A
#
# COMPACT_ATOMS: atom_id res chain seq x y z
N MET A 1 13.67 10.48 2.94
CA MET A 1 12.99 10.48 1.64
C MET A 1 13.64 9.58 0.58
N ILE A 2 14.97 9.60 0.37
CA ILE A 2 15.69 8.72 -0.60
C ILE A 2 15.54 7.19 -0.31
N SER A 3 14.89 6.83 0.79
CA SER A 3 14.84 5.46 1.33
C SER A 3 13.90 4.50 0.61
N LEU A 4 12.90 4.96 -0.18
CA LEU A 4 11.88 4.07 -0.75
C LEU A 4 12.22 3.55 -2.16
N LEU A 5 12.97 4.33 -2.95
CA LEU A 5 13.40 3.90 -4.29
C LEU A 5 14.51 2.84 -4.26
N TYR A 6 15.34 2.85 -3.21
CA TYR A 6 16.37 1.83 -3.04
C TYR A 6 15.78 0.42 -2.86
N PRO A 7 14.91 0.15 -1.87
CA PRO A 7 14.28 -1.16 -1.74
C PRO A 7 13.44 -1.50 -2.97
N TYR A 8 12.80 -0.52 -3.63
CA TYR A 8 12.13 -0.76 -4.90
C TYR A 8 13.09 -1.36 -5.95
N ALA A 9 14.26 -0.74 -6.15
CA ALA A 9 15.24 -1.23 -7.12
C ALA A 9 15.79 -2.61 -6.73
N VAL A 10 16.16 -2.80 -5.46
CA VAL A 10 16.72 -4.08 -4.98
C VAL A 10 15.71 -5.22 -5.14
N PHE A 11 14.47 -5.05 -4.68
CA PHE A 11 13.46 -6.10 -4.77
C PHE A 11 12.96 -6.31 -6.21
N SER A 12 12.99 -5.28 -7.06
CA SER A 12 12.73 -5.45 -8.51
C SER A 12 13.80 -6.33 -9.16
N LEU A 13 15.08 -6.14 -8.82
CA LEU A 13 16.16 -7.00 -9.30
C LEU A 13 16.02 -8.44 -8.81
N ILE A 14 15.66 -8.63 -7.53
CA ILE A 14 15.39 -9.97 -6.98
C ILE A 14 14.26 -10.66 -7.76
N ARG A 15 13.17 -9.94 -8.07
CA ARG A 15 12.06 -10.46 -8.89
C ARG A 15 12.50 -10.87 -10.29
N ILE A 16 13.26 -10.02 -10.97
CA ILE A 16 13.78 -10.30 -12.31
C ILE A 16 14.68 -11.55 -12.25
N PHE A 17 15.55 -11.65 -11.24
CA PHE A 17 16.42 -12.81 -11.05
C PHE A 17 15.62 -14.08 -10.77
N GLN A 18 14.63 -14.04 -9.88
CA GLN A 18 13.74 -15.17 -9.63
C GLN A 18 13.06 -15.64 -10.91
N LYS A 19 12.54 -14.72 -11.73
CA LYS A 19 11.97 -15.10 -13.02
C LYS A 19 13.00 -15.73 -13.95
N ALA A 20 14.19 -15.15 -14.07
CA ALA A 20 15.25 -15.74 -14.89
C ALA A 20 15.68 -17.14 -14.41
N ALA A 21 15.65 -17.38 -13.10
CA ALA A 21 16.04 -18.65 -12.49
C ALA A 21 14.95 -19.74 -12.59
N PHE A 22 13.68 -19.37 -12.44
CA PHE A 22 12.56 -20.33 -12.33
C PHE A 22 11.61 -20.34 -13.53
N HIS A 23 11.64 -19.33 -14.41
CA HIS A 23 10.84 -19.22 -15.63
C HIS A 23 11.75 -19.10 -16.85
N HIS A 24 11.55 -19.96 -17.85
CA HIS A 24 12.41 -20.01 -19.03
C HIS A 24 11.97 -19.09 -20.19
N LEU A 25 10.95 -18.25 -19.98
CA LEU A 25 10.39 -17.40 -21.02
C LEU A 25 11.06 -16.02 -21.01
N ILE A 26 11.92 -15.78 -22.00
CA ILE A 26 12.58 -14.48 -22.25
C ILE A 26 11.58 -13.30 -22.27
N PRO A 27 10.38 -13.41 -22.88
CA PRO A 27 9.41 -12.32 -22.87
C PRO A 27 8.97 -11.89 -21.46
N ASP A 28 8.84 -12.82 -20.52
CA ASP A 28 8.40 -12.52 -19.16
C ASP A 28 9.48 -11.79 -18.35
N ILE A 29 10.75 -12.14 -18.60
CA ILE A 29 11.91 -11.48 -18.00
C ILE A 29 12.00 -10.04 -18.53
N LEU A 30 11.88 -9.86 -19.85
CA LEU A 30 11.90 -8.54 -20.48
C LEU A 30 10.75 -7.65 -19.98
N ASN A 31 9.55 -8.20 -19.84
CA ASN A 31 8.41 -7.48 -19.28
C ASN A 31 8.68 -7.00 -17.84
N SER A 32 9.30 -7.85 -17.00
CA SER A 32 9.70 -7.45 -15.64
C SER A 32 10.78 -6.37 -15.61
N VAL A 33 11.74 -6.42 -16.54
CA VAL A 33 12.75 -5.36 -16.70
C VAL A 33 12.09 -4.05 -17.10
N ILE A 34 11.20 -4.07 -18.12
CA ILE A 34 10.46 -2.90 -18.57
C ILE A 34 9.65 -2.31 -17.41
N LYS A 35 8.87 -3.13 -16.69
CA LYS A 35 8.09 -2.70 -15.52
C LYS A 35 8.96 -2.11 -14.40
N GLY A 36 10.16 -2.64 -14.19
CA GLY A 36 11.12 -2.11 -13.22
C GLY A 36 11.67 -0.74 -13.63
N LEU A 37 11.99 -0.56 -14.92
CA LEU A 37 12.53 0.69 -15.46
C LEU A 37 11.48 1.79 -15.59
N THR A 38 10.23 1.43 -15.92
CA THR A 38 9.11 2.38 -16.04
C THR A 38 8.48 2.74 -14.71
N LEU A 39 9.05 2.28 -13.58
CA LEU A 39 8.49 2.43 -12.24
C LEU A 39 7.09 1.79 -12.07
N GLY A 40 6.65 0.99 -13.05
CA GLY A 40 5.37 0.27 -13.00
C GLY A 40 5.36 -0.79 -11.90
N GLY A 41 6.51 -1.39 -11.61
CA GLY A 41 6.71 -2.40 -10.58
C GLY A 41 5.97 -3.71 -10.83
N GLU A 42 6.42 -4.78 -10.17
CA GLU A 42 5.78 -6.09 -10.25
C GLU A 42 5.31 -6.57 -8.87
N GLY A 43 4.16 -7.25 -8.83
CA GLY A 43 3.54 -7.69 -7.58
C GLY A 43 3.06 -6.49 -6.78
N VAL A 44 3.73 -6.17 -5.68
CA VAL A 44 3.44 -5.00 -4.84
C VAL A 44 4.43 -3.85 -5.02
N LEU A 45 5.50 -4.06 -5.79
CA LEU A 45 6.54 -3.05 -5.94
C LEU A 45 6.03 -1.77 -6.63
N TRP A 46 4.93 -1.85 -7.36
CA TRP A 46 4.27 -0.71 -8.00
C TRP A 46 3.91 0.42 -7.03
N TYR A 47 3.71 0.10 -5.74
CA TYR A 47 3.29 1.05 -4.72
C TYR A 47 4.43 1.98 -4.29
N LEU A 48 5.68 1.50 -4.28
CA LEU A 48 6.80 2.26 -3.72
C LEU A 48 7.16 3.52 -4.51
N PRO A 49 7.24 3.50 -5.85
CA PRO A 49 7.46 4.71 -6.62
C PRO A 49 6.31 5.71 -6.43
N SER A 50 5.05 5.27 -6.49
CA SER A 50 3.89 6.12 -6.26
C SER A 50 3.90 6.76 -4.86
N LEU A 51 4.25 5.99 -3.83
CA LEU A 51 4.34 6.50 -2.47
C LEU A 51 5.46 7.53 -2.32
N PHE A 52 6.64 7.24 -2.90
CA PHE A 52 7.77 8.16 -2.89
C PHE A 52 7.40 9.50 -3.52
N PHE A 53 6.79 9.48 -4.71
CA PHE A 53 6.35 10.72 -5.35
C PHE A 53 5.26 11.41 -4.53
N ALA A 54 4.30 10.66 -3.99
CA ALA A 54 3.22 11.22 -3.18
C ALA A 54 3.74 11.96 -1.94
N GLU A 55 4.73 11.38 -1.24
CA GLU A 55 5.39 12.04 -0.10
C GLU A 55 6.09 13.34 -0.52
N VAL A 56 6.83 13.32 -1.64
CA VAL A 56 7.56 14.50 -2.15
C VAL A 56 6.58 15.62 -2.53
N PHE A 57 5.52 15.29 -3.27
CA PHE A 57 4.49 16.25 -3.65
C PHE A 57 3.74 16.80 -2.43
N LEU A 58 3.34 15.93 -1.50
CA LEU A 58 2.66 16.35 -0.28
C LEU A 58 3.55 17.29 0.55
N PHE A 59 4.83 16.97 0.70
CA PHE A 59 5.80 17.84 1.37
C PHE A 59 5.85 19.23 0.70
N CYS A 60 5.92 19.30 -0.63
CA CYS A 60 5.90 20.56 -1.36
C CYS A 60 4.58 21.33 -1.14
N ILE A 61 3.43 20.66 -1.24
CA ILE A 61 2.10 21.29 -1.05
C ILE A 61 1.98 21.91 0.35
N VAL A 62 2.32 21.13 1.39
CA VAL A 62 2.25 21.57 2.79
C VAL A 62 3.26 22.69 3.06
N LYS A 63 4.52 22.52 2.63
CA LYS A 63 5.58 23.51 2.83
C LYS A 63 5.24 24.87 2.21
N HIS A 64 4.62 24.87 1.03
CA HIS A 64 4.25 26.10 0.32
C HIS A 64 2.79 26.53 0.55
N LYS A 65 2.05 25.85 1.44
CA LYS A 65 0.64 26.12 1.78
C LYS A 65 -0.30 26.17 0.56
N LYS A 66 -0.02 25.36 -0.48
CA LYS A 66 -0.76 25.34 -1.75
C LYS A 66 -1.94 24.36 -1.72
N TYR A 67 -2.76 24.43 -0.67
CA TYR A 67 -3.81 23.45 -0.41
C TYR A 67 -4.92 23.39 -1.48
N PHE A 68 -5.11 24.45 -2.26
CA PHE A 68 -6.05 24.45 -3.40
C PHE A 68 -5.75 23.35 -4.44
N ILE A 69 -4.50 22.88 -4.49
CA ILE A 69 -4.05 21.81 -5.39
C ILE A 69 -4.82 20.50 -5.11
N PHE A 70 -5.26 20.25 -3.87
CA PHE A 70 -6.00 19.03 -3.55
C PHE A 70 -7.32 18.91 -4.32
N SER A 71 -8.05 20.00 -4.54
CA SER A 71 -9.28 20.00 -5.33
C SER A 71 -9.00 19.65 -6.80
N PHE A 72 -7.90 20.17 -7.35
CA PHE A 72 -7.46 19.82 -8.71
C PHE A 72 -7.05 18.35 -8.82
N LEU A 73 -6.28 17.85 -7.86
CA LEU A 73 -5.87 16.44 -7.80
C LEU A 73 -7.08 15.52 -7.69
N ALA A 74 -8.06 15.84 -6.84
CA ALA A 74 -9.29 15.07 -6.71
C ALA A 74 -10.08 15.01 -8.03
N GLY A 75 -10.23 16.15 -8.72
CA GLY A 75 -10.85 16.20 -10.04
C GLY A 75 -10.10 15.40 -11.10
N PHE A 76 -8.77 15.51 -11.13
CA PHE A 76 -7.92 14.74 -12.03
C PHE A 76 -8.04 13.23 -11.78
N VAL A 77 -7.97 12.79 -10.52
CA VAL A 77 -8.10 11.36 -10.18
C VAL A 77 -9.47 10.81 -10.60
N PHE A 78 -10.54 11.58 -10.37
CA PHE A 78 -11.87 11.18 -10.76
C PHE A 78 -11.99 10.95 -12.29
N LEU A 79 -11.47 11.89 -13.09
CA LEU A 79 -11.48 11.80 -14.54
C LEU A 79 -10.57 10.67 -15.06
N CYS A 80 -9.33 10.60 -14.54
CA CYS A 80 -8.34 9.62 -15.00
C CYS A 80 -8.68 8.19 -14.59
N SER A 81 -9.22 7.96 -13.38
CA SER A 81 -9.61 6.60 -12.96
C SER A 81 -10.78 6.07 -13.80
N SER A 82 -11.72 6.95 -14.16
CA SER A 82 -12.83 6.61 -15.07
C SER A 82 -12.34 6.29 -16.49
N TYR A 83 -11.37 7.06 -16.98
CA TYR A 83 -10.78 6.86 -18.30
C TYR A 83 -9.87 5.62 -18.37
N ILE A 84 -8.96 5.44 -17.42
CA ILE A 84 -8.04 4.29 -17.38
C ILE A 84 -8.83 2.97 -17.26
N SER A 85 -9.88 2.95 -16.45
CA SER A 85 -10.74 1.78 -16.27
C SER A 85 -11.55 1.41 -17.53
N SER A 86 -11.77 2.34 -18.46
CA SER A 86 -12.59 2.11 -19.66
C SER A 86 -11.76 1.76 -20.92
N GLN A 87 -10.44 1.91 -20.88
CA GLN A 87 -9.57 1.82 -22.07
C GLN A 87 -8.41 0.82 -21.90
N TYR A 88 -8.61 -0.25 -21.12
CA TYR A 88 -7.55 -1.24 -20.81
C TYR A 88 -6.87 -1.85 -22.04
N GLU A 89 -7.56 -1.92 -23.19
CA GLU A 89 -7.05 -2.53 -24.43
C GLU A 89 -6.66 -1.51 -25.53
N GLY A 90 -6.91 -0.21 -25.32
CA GLY A 90 -6.81 0.82 -26.39
C GLY A 90 -5.58 1.74 -26.32
N ILE A 91 -4.79 1.66 -25.24
CA ILE A 91 -3.68 2.58 -24.96
C ILE A 91 -2.34 1.84 -25.12
N SER A 92 -1.35 2.48 -25.76
CA SER A 92 0.01 1.91 -25.80
C SER A 92 0.54 1.63 -24.38
N GLU A 93 1.17 0.46 -24.18
CA GLU A 93 1.62 0.03 -22.84
C GLU A 93 2.43 1.10 -22.08
N PRO A 94 3.41 1.81 -22.68
CA PRO A 94 4.19 2.82 -21.95
C PRO A 94 3.34 3.99 -21.44
N LEU A 95 2.42 4.48 -22.27
CA LEU A 95 1.52 5.57 -21.91
C LEU A 95 0.57 5.14 -20.80
N TRP A 96 0.08 3.90 -20.86
CA TRP A 96 -0.75 3.33 -19.81
C TRP A 96 0.00 3.27 -18.47
N TYR A 97 1.25 2.78 -18.45
CA TYR A 97 2.05 2.76 -17.21
C TYR A 97 2.25 4.16 -16.63
N PHE A 98 2.53 5.16 -17.48
CA PHE A 98 2.72 6.55 -17.05
C PHE A 98 1.45 7.19 -16.48
N LEU A 99 0.30 7.02 -17.14
CA LEU A 99 -0.97 7.53 -16.64
C LEU A 99 -1.36 6.85 -15.32
N ASN A 100 -1.15 5.54 -15.24
CA ASN A 100 -1.49 4.73 -14.09
C ASN A 100 -0.61 5.08 -12.85
N ILE A 101 0.71 5.22 -13.01
CA ILE A 101 1.58 5.64 -11.89
C ILE A 101 1.24 7.05 -11.42
N THR A 102 0.90 7.97 -12.34
CA THR A 102 0.52 9.35 -12.03
C THR A 102 -0.78 9.36 -11.22
N ASN A 103 -1.82 8.67 -11.72
CA ASN A 103 -3.10 8.58 -11.05
C ASN A 103 -2.98 7.96 -9.64
N ARG A 104 -2.26 6.84 -9.50
CA ARG A 104 -1.99 6.23 -8.18
C ARG A 104 -1.23 7.15 -7.24
N THR A 105 -0.25 7.89 -7.75
CA THR A 105 0.49 8.88 -6.95
C THR A 105 -0.47 9.90 -6.37
N PHE A 106 -1.40 10.40 -7.18
CA PHE A 106 -2.40 11.38 -6.71
C PHE A 106 -3.40 10.76 -5.73
N VAL A 107 -3.81 9.50 -5.94
CA VAL A 107 -4.60 8.75 -4.95
C VAL A 107 -3.89 8.70 -3.60
N MET A 108 -2.59 8.38 -3.60
CA MET A 108 -1.79 8.33 -2.38
C MET A 108 -1.61 9.71 -1.74
N ILE A 109 -1.46 10.78 -2.52
CA ILE A 109 -1.39 12.15 -1.97
C ILE A 109 -2.64 12.46 -1.15
N LEU A 110 -3.83 12.14 -1.67
CA LEU A 110 -5.10 12.39 -0.99
C LEU A 110 -5.22 11.58 0.32
N LEU A 111 -4.85 10.29 0.28
CA LEU A 111 -4.88 9.44 1.47
C LEU A 111 -3.84 9.86 2.52
N LEU A 112 -2.63 10.24 2.10
CA LEU A 112 -1.60 10.76 3.00
C LEU A 112 -2.01 12.11 3.60
N ALA A 113 -2.63 12.99 2.81
CA ALA A 113 -3.15 14.27 3.28
C ALA A 113 -4.23 14.07 4.35
N ALA A 114 -5.11 13.07 4.19
CA ALA A 114 -6.05 12.67 5.23
C ALA A 114 -5.28 12.25 6.50
N GLY A 115 -4.30 11.35 6.41
CA GLY A 115 -3.48 10.94 7.55
C GLY A 115 -2.77 12.11 8.28
N VAL A 116 -2.30 13.12 7.54
CA VAL A 116 -1.73 14.35 8.13
C VAL A 116 -2.82 15.15 8.85
N ALA A 117 -3.98 15.35 8.22
CA ALA A 117 -5.10 16.06 8.83
C ALA A 117 -5.59 15.39 10.12
N TRP A 118 -5.63 14.04 10.16
CA TRP A 118 -5.95 13.29 11.37
C TRP A 118 -5.06 13.66 12.55
N LYS A 119 -3.74 13.72 12.32
CA LYS A 119 -2.76 14.05 13.37
C LYS A 119 -3.05 15.42 13.99
N GLU A 120 -3.38 16.42 13.17
CA GLU A 120 -3.73 17.77 13.63
C GLU A 120 -5.07 17.81 14.38
N CYS A 121 -5.99 16.87 14.11
CA CYS A 121 -7.29 16.78 14.76
C CYS A 121 -7.30 15.93 16.04
N THR A 122 -6.15 15.40 16.51
CA THR A 122 -6.10 14.52 17.69
C THR A 122 -6.22 15.28 19.03
N HIS A 123 -7.40 15.81 19.30
CA HIS A 123 -7.85 16.30 20.62
C HIS A 123 -9.02 15.48 21.18
N ILE A 124 -9.16 14.23 20.74
CA ILE A 124 -10.29 13.37 21.10
C ILE A 124 -10.23 13.02 22.58
N ARG A 125 -11.07 13.69 23.39
CA ARG A 125 -11.04 13.63 24.86
C ARG A 125 -11.95 12.55 25.46
N ASN A 126 -12.84 11.91 24.67
CA ASN A 126 -13.81 10.93 25.17
C ASN A 126 -13.86 9.63 24.35
N TYR A 127 -12.86 8.77 24.52
CA TYR A 127 -12.67 7.56 23.71
C TYR A 127 -13.85 6.56 23.73
N SER A 128 -14.68 6.53 24.77
CA SER A 128 -15.82 5.60 24.90
C SER A 128 -16.88 5.83 23.82
N LEU A 129 -17.40 7.05 23.69
CA LEU A 129 -18.44 7.38 22.71
C LEU A 129 -17.92 7.30 21.27
N TRP A 130 -16.68 7.71 21.05
CA TRP A 130 -16.02 7.60 19.75
C TRP A 130 -15.76 6.15 19.33
N SER A 131 -15.58 5.22 20.28
CA SER A 131 -15.46 3.79 19.97
C SER A 131 -16.75 3.22 19.40
N VAL A 132 -17.89 3.56 20.00
CA VAL A 132 -19.20 3.11 19.52
C VAL A 132 -19.47 3.68 18.13
N ALA A 133 -19.17 4.96 17.92
CA ALA A 133 -19.25 5.57 16.60
C ALA A 133 -18.31 4.89 15.58
N ALA A 134 -17.07 4.56 15.96
CA ALA A 134 -16.11 3.87 15.10
C ALA A 134 -16.61 2.46 14.70
N VAL A 135 -17.19 1.70 15.64
CA VAL A 135 -17.81 0.40 15.29
C VAL A 135 -18.98 0.61 14.32
N GLY A 136 -19.84 1.60 14.57
CA GLY A 136 -20.95 1.94 13.67
C GLY A 136 -20.47 2.29 12.25
N VAL A 137 -19.38 3.05 12.14
CA VAL A 137 -18.75 3.40 10.85
C VAL A 137 -18.14 2.17 10.15
N LEU A 138 -17.47 1.27 10.88
CA LEU A 138 -16.96 0.02 10.30
C LEU A 138 -18.09 -0.89 9.79
N LEU A 139 -19.22 -0.95 10.50
CA LEU A 139 -20.38 -1.69 10.03
C LEU A 139 -21.03 -1.02 8.82
N GLY A 140 -21.17 0.31 8.85
CA GLY A 140 -21.74 1.08 7.74
C GLY A 140 -20.92 0.95 6.45
N THR A 141 -19.60 1.06 6.56
CA THR A 141 -18.69 0.86 5.41
C THR A 141 -18.73 -0.56 4.88
N TYR A 142 -18.79 -1.59 5.75
CA TYR A 142 -18.98 -2.98 5.31
C TYR A 142 -20.26 -3.19 4.49
N ILE A 143 -21.35 -2.49 4.85
CA ILE A 143 -22.60 -2.51 4.08
C ILE A 143 -22.44 -1.76 2.74
N MET A 144 -21.57 -0.77 2.67
CA MET A 144 -21.29 0.01 1.45
C MET A 144 -20.30 -0.68 0.49
N THR A 145 -19.48 -1.64 0.95
CA THR A 145 -18.48 -2.33 0.13
C THR A 145 -19.03 -2.90 -1.20
N PRO A 146 -20.25 -3.48 -1.27
CA PRO A 146 -20.83 -3.93 -2.55
C PRO A 146 -21.04 -2.82 -3.59
N LEU A 147 -21.07 -1.55 -3.17
CA LEU A 147 -21.20 -0.38 -4.06
C LEU A 147 -19.89 -0.04 -4.78
N ILE A 148 -18.77 -0.69 -4.41
CA ILE A 148 -17.48 -0.53 -5.08
C ILE A 148 -17.21 -1.82 -5.90
N PRO A 149 -17.49 -1.81 -7.22
CA PRO A 149 -17.25 -2.99 -8.04
C PRO A 149 -15.75 -3.24 -8.19
N LYS A 150 -15.24 -4.28 -7.51
CA LYS A 150 -13.88 -4.84 -7.65
C LYS A 150 -12.78 -3.75 -7.73
N PRO A 151 -12.59 -2.94 -6.67
CA PRO A 151 -11.55 -1.94 -6.68
C PRO A 151 -10.18 -2.60 -6.81
N ASP A 152 -9.40 -2.14 -7.77
CA ASP A 152 -8.00 -2.50 -7.94
C ASP A 152 -7.19 -1.20 -8.10
N LEU A 153 -6.31 -0.94 -7.13
CA LEU A 153 -5.42 0.22 -7.16
C LEU A 153 -4.15 -0.07 -7.97
N ILE A 154 -3.78 -1.35 -8.13
CA ILE A 154 -3.03 -1.76 -9.34
C ILE A 154 -3.94 -1.36 -10.52
N TYR A 155 -3.58 -1.20 -11.78
CA TYR A 155 -4.55 -0.75 -12.82
C TYR A 155 -5.44 0.52 -12.63
N SER A 156 -5.44 1.23 -11.48
CA SER A 156 -6.26 2.44 -11.23
C SER A 156 -7.79 2.28 -11.38
N VAL A 157 -8.30 1.08 -11.13
CA VAL A 157 -9.75 0.77 -11.16
C VAL A 157 -10.35 1.02 -9.79
N LEU A 158 -10.87 2.24 -9.55
CA LEU A 158 -11.44 2.58 -8.24
C LEU A 158 -12.91 2.13 -8.06
N GLY A 159 -13.59 1.72 -9.13
CA GLY A 159 -15.03 1.51 -9.12
C GLY A 159 -15.76 2.85 -8.95
N ASN A 160 -16.40 3.08 -7.80
CA ASN A 160 -16.94 4.38 -7.42
C ASN A 160 -15.88 5.17 -6.61
N PRO A 161 -15.19 6.18 -7.17
CA PRO A 161 -14.08 6.84 -6.50
C PRO A 161 -14.48 7.53 -5.20
N ILE A 162 -15.68 8.13 -5.16
CA ILE A 162 -16.18 8.84 -3.97
C ILE A 162 -16.36 7.87 -2.82
N VAL A 163 -17.07 6.77 -3.06
CA VAL A 163 -17.32 5.74 -2.05
C VAL A 163 -16.01 5.08 -1.62
N TYR A 164 -15.09 4.82 -2.56
CA TYR A 164 -13.77 4.28 -2.29
C TYR A 164 -12.95 5.14 -1.32
N TYR A 165 -12.85 6.45 -1.56
CA TYR A 165 -12.10 7.34 -0.65
C TYR A 165 -12.78 7.47 0.72
N LEU A 166 -14.11 7.59 0.74
CA LEU A 166 -14.85 7.66 2.00
C LEU A 166 -14.62 6.39 2.82
N GLU A 167 -14.77 5.22 2.21
CA GLU A 167 -14.54 3.93 2.87
C GLU A 167 -13.10 3.81 3.37
N ALA A 168 -12.10 4.14 2.54
CA ALA A 168 -10.69 4.06 2.92
C ALA A 168 -10.34 4.96 4.11
N VAL A 169 -10.81 6.22 4.10
CA VAL A 169 -10.53 7.19 5.18
C VAL A 169 -11.30 6.84 6.44
N LEU A 170 -12.60 6.56 6.33
CA LEU A 170 -13.46 6.23 7.47
C LEU A 170 -13.03 4.94 8.15
N ASN A 171 -12.67 3.90 7.40
CA ASN A 171 -12.16 2.65 7.96
C ASN A 171 -10.81 2.86 8.67
N SER A 172 -9.89 3.59 8.04
CA SER A 172 -8.58 3.87 8.62
C SER A 172 -8.70 4.61 9.96
N TYR A 173 -9.54 5.65 10.02
CA TYR A 173 -9.76 6.41 11.26
C TYR A 173 -10.52 5.61 12.31
N SER A 174 -11.53 4.83 11.92
CA SER A 174 -12.29 4.02 12.86
C SER A 174 -11.41 2.97 13.54
N ILE A 175 -10.53 2.31 12.79
CA ILE A 175 -9.55 1.36 13.34
C ILE A 175 -8.59 2.06 14.31
N LEU A 176 -8.08 3.24 13.95
CA LEU A 176 -7.21 4.02 14.84
C LEU A 176 -7.93 4.38 16.15
N ILE A 177 -9.16 4.89 16.08
CA ILE A 177 -9.96 5.24 17.27
C ILE A 177 -10.14 4.01 18.17
N LEU A 178 -10.45 2.84 17.60
CA LEU A 178 -10.59 1.60 18.36
C LEU A 178 -9.30 1.20 19.06
N PHE A 179 -8.15 1.30 18.40
CA PHE A 179 -6.89 0.98 19.08
C PHE A 179 -6.51 2.00 20.16
N TYR A 180 -6.87 3.28 20.00
CA TYR A 180 -6.65 4.28 21.05
C TYR A 180 -7.60 4.14 22.24
N SER A 181 -8.78 3.58 22.03
CA SER A 181 -9.81 3.49 23.07
C SER A 181 -9.79 2.22 23.91
N LEU A 182 -9.02 1.20 23.51
CA LEU A 182 -8.94 -0.08 24.18
C LEU A 182 -7.68 -0.14 25.06
N PRO A 183 -7.74 0.27 26.35
CA PRO A 183 -6.56 0.40 27.22
C PRO A 183 -5.89 -0.94 27.54
N PHE A 184 -6.58 -2.06 27.31
CA PHE A 184 -6.09 -3.40 27.57
C PHE A 184 -5.33 -4.02 26.38
N ILE A 185 -5.41 -3.43 25.17
CA ILE A 185 -4.66 -3.92 24.03
C ILE A 185 -3.25 -3.34 24.10
N ASN A 186 -2.27 -4.19 24.42
CA ASN A 186 -0.88 -3.80 24.30
C ASN A 186 -0.53 -3.62 22.82
N THR A 187 -0.38 -2.36 22.39
CA THR A 187 -0.13 -2.00 20.99
C THR A 187 1.33 -2.18 20.56
N TRP A 188 2.20 -2.76 21.40
CA TRP A 188 3.61 -2.95 21.07
C TRP A 188 3.83 -3.74 19.77
N TRP A 189 3.05 -4.81 19.55
CA TRP A 189 3.15 -5.68 18.38
C TRP A 189 2.63 -4.97 17.12
N LEU A 190 1.56 -4.17 17.23
CA LEU A 190 1.09 -3.29 16.16
C LEU A 190 2.15 -2.24 15.82
N GLY A 191 2.81 -1.67 16.83
CA GLY A 191 3.94 -0.77 16.66
C GLY A 191 5.11 -1.45 15.97
N TRP A 192 5.38 -2.73 16.27
CA TRP A 192 6.39 -3.52 15.58
C TRP A 192 5.99 -3.74 14.11
N ILE A 193 4.76 -4.18 13.82
CA ILE A 193 4.26 -4.35 12.44
C ILE A 193 4.36 -3.02 11.69
N GLY A 194 3.93 -1.90 12.28
CA GLY A 194 4.01 -0.57 11.68
C GLY A 194 5.45 -0.15 11.34
N LYS A 195 6.40 -0.35 12.26
CA LYS A 195 7.84 -0.06 12.06
C LYS A 195 8.50 -0.97 11.02
N ASN A 196 7.90 -2.14 10.75
CA ASN A 196 8.38 -3.14 9.80
C ASN A 196 7.54 -3.21 8.52
N SER A 197 6.52 -2.36 8.39
CA SER A 197 5.50 -2.46 7.35
C SER A 197 6.09 -2.45 5.95
N LEU A 198 7.12 -1.64 5.69
CA LEU A 198 7.84 -1.63 4.41
C LEU A 198 8.48 -2.97 4.09
N LEU A 199 9.14 -3.61 5.05
CA LEU A 199 9.78 -4.91 4.83
C LEU A 199 8.74 -5.99 4.60
N ILE A 200 7.72 -6.07 5.48
CA ILE A 200 6.57 -6.96 5.33
C ILE A 200 5.97 -6.77 3.94
N TYR A 201 5.81 -5.51 3.51
CA TYR A 201 5.26 -5.15 2.21
C TYR A 201 6.11 -5.66 1.05
N LEU A 202 7.44 -5.53 1.15
CA LEU A 202 8.36 -5.98 0.11
C LEU A 202 8.41 -7.51 -0.02
N THR A 203 8.32 -8.25 1.08
CA THR A 203 8.55 -9.71 1.12
C THR A 203 7.30 -10.51 0.78
N HIS A 204 6.10 -10.08 1.20
CA HIS A 204 4.90 -10.94 1.14
C HIS A 204 4.46 -11.32 -0.28
N THR A 205 4.69 -10.44 -1.27
CA THR A 205 4.52 -10.85 -2.67
C THR A 205 5.82 -11.27 -3.32
N THR A 206 6.96 -10.65 -3.04
CA THR A 206 8.25 -11.02 -3.66
C THR A 206 8.59 -12.49 -3.45
N PHE A 207 8.29 -13.03 -2.27
CA PHE A 207 8.46 -14.44 -1.95
C PHE A 207 7.17 -15.26 -2.09
N TRP A 208 6.13 -14.68 -2.70
CA TRP A 208 4.84 -15.32 -3.01
C TRP A 208 4.12 -15.91 -1.77
N ILE A 209 4.34 -15.30 -0.60
CA ILE A 209 3.78 -15.73 0.69
C ILE A 209 2.26 -15.58 0.69
N THR A 210 1.71 -14.53 0.08
CA THR A 210 0.25 -14.38 -0.05
C THR A 210 -0.40 -15.48 -0.87
N GLY A 211 0.26 -15.93 -1.95
CA GLY A 211 -0.22 -17.03 -2.78
C GLY A 211 -0.23 -18.36 -2.03
N TRP A 212 0.84 -18.66 -1.30
CA TRP A 212 0.92 -19.82 -0.41
C TRP A 212 -0.12 -19.76 0.71
N ALA A 213 -0.29 -18.60 1.35
CA ALA A 213 -1.23 -18.41 2.44
C ALA A 213 -2.67 -18.63 1.99
N GLY A 214 -3.07 -18.03 0.86
CA GLY A 214 -4.40 -18.24 0.28
C GLY A 214 -4.68 -19.71 -0.02
N LYS A 215 -3.75 -20.40 -0.70
CA LYS A 215 -3.89 -21.84 -0.98
C LYS A 215 -4.01 -22.68 0.28
N THR A 216 -3.17 -22.42 1.28
CA THR A 216 -3.16 -23.18 2.55
C THR A 216 -4.47 -23.02 3.30
N VAL A 217 -5.01 -21.79 3.35
CA VAL A 217 -6.29 -21.50 4.00
C VAL A 217 -7.46 -22.17 3.27
N THR A 218 -7.47 -22.15 1.94
CA THR A 218 -8.48 -22.88 1.16
C THR A 218 -8.39 -24.40 1.38
N LEU A 219 -7.17 -24.96 1.42
CA LEU A 219 -6.95 -26.37 1.72
C LEU A 219 -7.38 -26.76 3.15
N ALA A 220 -7.30 -25.82 4.10
CA ALA A 220 -7.79 -26.00 5.47
C ALA A 220 -9.34 -25.95 5.59
N GLY A 221 -10.06 -25.77 4.48
CA GLY A 221 -11.53 -25.84 4.44
C GLY A 221 -12.25 -24.50 4.54
N PHE A 222 -11.53 -23.38 4.59
CA PHE A 222 -12.15 -22.05 4.52
C PHE A 222 -12.60 -21.76 3.08
N SER A 223 -13.88 -21.43 2.90
CA SER A 223 -14.50 -21.29 1.57
C SER A 223 -15.12 -19.91 1.30
N THR A 224 -15.42 -19.13 2.34
CA THR A 224 -16.01 -17.79 2.14
C THR A 224 -14.90 -16.76 1.89
N PRO A 225 -15.05 -15.84 0.91
CA PRO A 225 -14.00 -14.89 0.55
C PRO A 225 -13.45 -14.08 1.74
N GLY A 226 -14.33 -13.63 2.64
CA GLY A 226 -13.94 -12.88 3.84
C GLY A 226 -13.11 -13.70 4.83
N THR A 227 -13.49 -14.97 5.08
CA THR A 227 -12.73 -15.83 6.01
C THR A 227 -11.41 -16.29 5.41
N VAL A 228 -11.38 -16.53 4.10
CA VAL A 228 -10.15 -16.84 3.37
C VAL A 228 -9.18 -15.66 3.45
N MET A 229 -9.65 -14.44 3.15
CA MET A 229 -8.80 -13.24 3.18
C MET A 229 -8.30 -12.94 4.60
N GLY A 230 -9.19 -12.94 5.59
CA GLY A 230 -8.81 -12.67 6.99
C GLY A 230 -7.78 -13.68 7.52
N SER A 231 -8.02 -14.97 7.29
CA SER A 231 -7.13 -16.04 7.75
C SER A 231 -5.80 -16.04 6.98
N ALA A 232 -5.82 -15.76 5.67
CA ALA A 232 -4.60 -15.64 4.87
C ALA A 232 -3.74 -14.46 5.35
N CYS A 233 -4.35 -13.31 5.67
CA CYS A 233 -3.64 -12.16 6.24
C CYS A 233 -2.94 -12.52 7.57
N LEU A 234 -3.62 -13.25 8.46
CA LEU A 234 -3.02 -13.71 9.73
C LEU A 234 -1.85 -14.67 9.49
N LEU A 235 -2.00 -15.61 8.55
CA LEU A 235 -0.93 -16.55 8.20
C LEU A 235 0.28 -15.82 7.60
N VAL A 236 0.04 -14.86 6.70
CA VAL A 236 1.09 -14.00 6.13
C VAL A 236 1.84 -13.31 7.26
N LEU A 237 1.15 -12.68 8.21
CA LEU A 237 1.82 -12.02 9.34
C LEU A 237 2.66 -13.00 10.17
N CYS A 238 2.17 -14.22 10.43
CA CYS A 238 2.93 -15.23 11.17
C CYS A 238 4.22 -15.65 10.45
N VAL A 239 4.19 -15.77 9.12
CA VAL A 239 5.35 -16.14 8.29
C VAL A 239 6.29 -14.95 8.10
N GLU A 240 5.76 -13.73 8.01
CA GLU A 240 6.54 -12.52 7.78
C GLU A 240 7.38 -12.12 9.00
N ILE A 241 6.89 -12.36 10.23
CA ILE A 241 7.63 -12.04 11.45
C ILE A 241 9.07 -12.63 11.45
N PRO A 242 9.28 -13.94 11.25
CA PRO A 242 10.62 -14.51 11.20
C PRO A 242 11.42 -14.04 9.98
N ILE A 243 10.79 -13.85 8.82
CA ILE A 243 11.48 -13.38 7.60
C ILE A 243 12.05 -11.98 7.81
N VAL A 244 11.23 -11.07 8.33
CA VAL A 244 11.64 -9.70 8.65
C VAL A 244 12.77 -9.70 9.69
N TYR A 245 12.71 -10.59 10.69
CA TYR A 245 13.77 -10.74 11.68
C TYR A 245 15.10 -11.21 11.04
N ILE A 246 15.05 -12.19 10.15
CA ILE A 246 16.22 -12.68 9.39
C ILE A 246 16.79 -11.55 8.54
N ILE A 247 15.97 -10.87 7.74
CA ILE A 247 16.42 -9.78 6.85
C ILE A 247 17.08 -8.66 7.67
N LYS A 248 16.48 -8.26 8.79
CA LYS A 248 17.03 -7.18 9.63
C LYS A 248 18.40 -7.50 10.19
N ASN A 249 18.62 -8.74 10.61
CA ASN A 249 19.84 -9.13 11.31
C ASN A 249 20.93 -9.60 10.33
N TRP A 250 20.57 -10.25 9.24
CA TRP A 250 21.52 -10.93 8.34
C TRP A 250 21.67 -10.20 7.00
N PHE A 251 20.61 -9.53 6.51
CA PHE A 251 20.60 -8.90 5.19
C PHE A 251 20.06 -7.45 5.22
N PRO A 252 20.55 -6.58 6.12
CA PRO A 252 20.01 -5.22 6.26
C PRO A 252 20.18 -4.36 4.99
N TRP A 253 21.16 -4.70 4.16
CA TRP A 253 21.40 -4.07 2.86
C TRP A 253 20.25 -4.25 1.87
N LEU A 254 19.31 -5.18 2.09
CA LEU A 254 18.15 -5.34 1.20
C LEU A 254 17.21 -4.13 1.19
N TYR A 255 17.15 -3.40 2.30
CA TYR A 255 16.20 -2.30 2.46
C TYR A 255 16.84 -1.00 2.95
N LYS A 256 18.03 -1.07 3.56
CA LYS A 256 18.83 0.10 3.94
C LYS A 256 19.93 0.31 2.93
N TYR A 257 20.02 1.54 2.43
CA TYR A 257 21.09 1.93 1.53
C TYR A 257 22.47 1.79 2.23
N PRO A 258 23.39 0.94 1.73
CA PRO A 258 24.63 0.61 2.42
C PRO A 258 25.62 1.78 2.50
N PHE A 259 25.47 2.79 1.64
CA PHE A 259 26.36 3.96 1.58
C PHE A 259 25.79 5.21 2.27
N GLN A 260 24.82 5.07 3.18
CA GLN A 260 24.56 6.15 4.14
C GLN A 260 25.82 6.30 5.01
N ARG A 261 26.74 7.18 4.59
CA ARG A 261 27.86 7.64 5.42
C ARG A 261 27.29 7.92 6.80
N LYS A 262 27.75 7.18 7.81
CA LYS A 262 27.65 7.64 9.20
C LYS A 262 28.14 9.08 9.15
N LYS A 263 27.26 10.06 9.42
CA LYS A 263 27.74 11.37 9.79
C LYS A 263 28.67 11.11 10.97
N ALA A 264 29.96 11.29 10.76
CA ALA A 264 30.89 11.39 11.86
C ALA A 264 30.35 12.54 12.71
N ASN A 265 29.95 12.24 13.94
CA ASN A 265 29.67 13.27 14.92
C ASN A 265 31.00 14.03 15.14
N PRO A 266 31.07 15.35 14.94
CA PRO A 266 31.87 16.16 15.85
C PRO A 266 31.23 16.16 17.23
#